data_AF-A0AAE3KJP3-F1
#
_entry.id   AF-A0AAE3KJP3-F1
#
_cell.length_a   1.000
_cell.length_b   1.000
_cell.length_c   1.000
_cell.angle_alpha   90.00
_cell.angle_beta   90.00
_cell.angle_gamma   90.00
#
_symmetry.space_group_name_H-M   'P 1'
#
loop_
_entity.id
_entity.type
_entity.pdbx_description
1 polymer ?
#
loop_
_entity_poly.entity_id
_entity_poly.type
_entity_poly.pdbx_seq_one_letter_code
_entity_poly.pdbx_strand_id
1 'polypeptide(L)'
;MMGLGGMRQVNAALNYLLENRFKRVDAPGDDEVARTFLFFRIWPGYLDLLHLRAEDDVTAIRSLAGRDDRLFDDRNVVWRAEGPLVGVVGELRQVPAPGLPGAPSRPFTAPSHLCVPAASGFRERWCGRPAVRQSRRWR
;
A
#
# COMPACT_ATOMS: atom_id res chain seq x y z
N MET A 1 8.70 27.27 -13.94
CA MET A 1 7.73 28.33 -13.60
C MET A 1 6.34 27.72 -13.71
N MET A 2 5.73 27.29 -12.60
CA MET A 2 4.40 26.68 -12.65
C MET A 2 3.32 27.74 -12.83
N GLY A 3 2.40 27.51 -13.77
CA GLY A 3 1.21 28.35 -13.94
C GLY A 3 0.25 28.19 -12.75
N LEU A 4 -0.61 29.19 -12.53
CA LEU A 4 -1.59 29.24 -11.44
C LEU A 4 -2.48 27.97 -11.34
N GLY A 5 -2.68 27.24 -12.44
CA GLY A 5 -3.41 25.97 -12.47
C GLY A 5 -2.69 24.79 -11.80
N GLY A 6 -1.36 24.76 -11.79
CA GLY A 6 -0.57 23.72 -11.11
C GLY A 6 -0.67 23.87 -9.59
N MET A 7 -0.44 25.09 -9.10
CA MET A 7 -0.49 25.39 -7.65
C MET A 7 -1.87 25.13 -7.03
N ARG A 8 -2.95 25.35 -7.80
CA ARG A 8 -4.32 25.00 -7.34
C ARG A 8 -4.50 23.50 -7.13
N GLN A 9 -3.94 22.67 -8.00
CA GLN A 9 -4.03 21.20 -7.89
C GLN A 9 -3.19 20.66 -6.74
N VAL A 10 -2.00 21.20 -6.54
CA VAL A 10 -1.14 20.90 -5.39
C VAL A 10 -1.87 21.20 -4.08
N ASN A 11 -2.45 22.40 -3.96
CA ASN A 11 -3.22 22.77 -2.76
C ASN A 11 -4.42 21.85 -2.53
N ALA A 12 -5.13 21.44 -3.60
CA ALA A 12 -6.22 20.48 -3.48
C ALA A 12 -5.75 19.09 -3.01
N ALA A 13 -4.58 18.65 -3.47
CA ALA A 13 -3.98 17.38 -3.03
C ALA A 13 -3.55 17.43 -1.55
N LEU A 14 -2.97 18.54 -1.09
CA LEU A 14 -2.63 18.73 0.32
C LEU A 14 -3.87 18.82 1.20
N ASN A 15 -4.87 19.60 0.80
CA ASN A 15 -6.14 19.73 1.54
C ASN A 15 -6.84 18.38 1.69
N TYR A 16 -6.81 17.55 0.66
CA TYR A 16 -7.33 16.19 0.76
C TYR A 16 -6.72 15.40 1.92
N LEU A 17 -5.39 15.41 2.04
CA LEU A 17 -4.70 14.67 3.10
C LEU A 17 -5.18 15.16 4.48
N LEU A 18 -5.25 16.47 4.67
CA LEU A 18 -5.70 17.10 5.92
C LEU A 18 -7.17 16.75 6.24
N GLU A 19 -8.06 16.86 5.26
CA GLU A 19 -9.49 16.56 5.40
C GLU A 19 -9.75 15.06 5.64
N ASN A 20 -8.87 14.18 5.14
CA ASN A 20 -9.04 12.73 5.21
C ASN A 20 -8.25 12.08 6.36
N ARG A 21 -8.03 12.85 7.43
CA ARG A 21 -7.43 12.42 8.71
C ARG A 21 -5.99 11.92 8.59
N PHE A 22 -5.24 12.37 7.59
CA PHE A 22 -3.80 12.18 7.63
C PHE A 22 -3.21 13.14 8.66
N LYS A 23 -2.35 12.59 9.52
CA LYS A 23 -1.49 13.37 10.40
C LYS A 23 -0.21 13.69 9.65
N ARG A 24 0.29 14.91 9.81
CA ARG A 24 1.58 15.34 9.26
C ARG A 24 2.65 15.28 10.34
N VAL A 25 3.82 14.77 9.99
CA VAL A 25 5.06 14.89 10.75
C VAL A 25 6.15 15.40 9.83
N ASP A 26 6.95 16.33 10.32
CA ASP A 26 8.15 16.78 9.63
C ASP A 26 9.23 15.71 9.83
N ALA A 27 9.82 15.26 8.74
CA ALA A 27 10.90 14.28 8.76
C ALA A 27 12.22 14.94 8.35
N PRO A 28 13.35 14.51 8.94
CA PRO A 28 14.65 14.89 8.41
C PRO A 28 14.71 14.44 6.94
N GLY A 29 15.28 15.28 6.08
CA GLY A 29 15.70 14.82 4.78
C GLY A 29 17.18 14.42 4.80
N ASP A 30 17.86 14.59 3.68
CA ASP A 30 19.25 14.23 3.45
C ASP A 30 20.08 15.44 2.98
N ASP A 31 21.28 15.19 2.47
CA ASP A 31 22.19 16.23 1.98
C ASP A 31 21.61 17.01 0.78
N GLU A 32 20.61 16.46 0.07
CA GLU A 32 19.98 17.07 -1.09
C GLU A 32 18.67 17.80 -0.72
N VAL A 33 17.94 17.29 0.28
CA VAL A 33 16.66 17.85 0.73
C VAL A 33 16.68 18.11 2.23
N ALA A 34 16.68 19.38 2.65
CA ALA A 34 16.80 19.73 4.07
C ALA A 34 15.65 19.20 4.95
N ARG A 35 14.43 19.07 4.40
CA ARG A 35 13.24 18.56 5.11
C ARG A 35 12.30 17.86 4.17
N THR A 36 11.73 16.77 4.67
CA THR A 36 10.67 16.03 3.97
C THR A 36 9.43 15.99 4.85
N PHE A 37 8.26 15.71 4.27
CA PHE A 37 7.01 15.60 5.02
C PHE A 37 6.48 14.18 4.96
N LEU A 38 6.09 13.64 6.12
CA LEU A 38 5.36 12.38 6.23
C LEU A 38 3.90 12.68 6.55
N PHE A 39 3.00 12.13 5.75
CA PHE A 39 1.57 12.10 6.02
C PHE A 39 1.18 10.66 6.31
N PHE A 40 0.49 10.41 7.42
CA PHE A 40 0.07 9.05 7.74
C PHE A 40 -1.34 8.97 8.31
N ARG A 41 -2.01 7.86 8.01
CA ARG A 41 -3.33 7.53 8.53
C ARG A 41 -3.34 6.07 8.98
N ILE A 42 -3.75 5.86 10.22
CA ILE A 42 -3.77 4.53 10.84
C ILE A 42 -5.15 3.92 10.69
N TRP A 43 -5.18 2.66 10.27
CA TRP A 43 -6.35 1.80 10.22
C TRP A 43 -6.13 0.61 11.16
N PRO A 44 -7.20 -0.12 11.55
CA PRO A 44 -7.03 -1.41 12.22
C PRO A 44 -6.22 -2.38 11.34
N GLY A 45 -4.98 -2.69 11.75
CA GLY A 45 -4.09 -3.62 11.05
C GLY A 45 -3.37 -3.07 9.80
N TYR A 46 -3.57 -1.80 9.44
CA TYR A 46 -2.93 -1.16 8.28
C TYR A 46 -2.48 0.27 8.58
N LEU A 47 -1.50 0.75 7.82
CA LEU A 47 -1.02 2.13 7.82
C LEU A 47 -0.99 2.64 6.39
N ASP A 48 -1.65 3.76 6.13
CA ASP A 48 -1.36 4.57 4.94
C ASP A 48 -0.23 5.54 5.30
N LEU A 49 0.81 5.58 4.48
CA LEU A 49 1.95 6.48 4.63
C LEU A 49 2.25 7.13 3.29
N LEU A 50 2.43 8.45 3.29
CA LEU A 50 2.86 9.23 2.14
C LEU A 50 4.10 10.02 2.55
N HIS A 51 5.19 9.85 1.80
CA HIS A 51 6.44 10.55 1.97
C HIS A 51 6.63 11.54 0.82
N LEU A 52 6.59 12.83 1.17
CA LEU A 52 6.73 13.95 0.26
C LEU A 52 8.14 14.52 0.41
N ARG A 53 8.99 14.31 -0.60
CA ARG A 53 10.36 14.85 -0.66
C ARG A 53 10.39 16.11 -1.52
N ALA A 54 9.74 16.07 -2.67
CA ALA A 54 9.46 17.21 -3.52
C ALA A 54 8.08 17.04 -4.19
N GLU A 55 7.58 18.08 -4.85
CA GLU A 55 6.26 18.01 -5.51
C GLU A 55 6.18 16.91 -6.57
N ASP A 56 7.28 16.65 -7.27
CA ASP A 56 7.44 15.62 -8.29
C ASP A 56 7.98 14.28 -7.74
N ASP A 57 8.41 14.26 -6.48
CA ASP A 57 8.97 13.09 -5.80
C ASP A 57 8.20 12.74 -4.53
N VAL A 58 7.16 11.92 -4.72
CA VAL A 58 6.28 11.43 -3.66
C VAL A 58 6.16 9.91 -3.74
N THR A 59 6.20 9.25 -2.59
CA THR A 59 5.85 7.83 -2.45
C THR A 59 4.68 7.70 -1.50
N ALA A 60 3.62 6.99 -1.91
CA ALA A 60 2.55 6.56 -1.02
C ALA A 60 2.52 5.04 -0.95
N ILE A 61 2.32 4.51 0.26
CA ILE A 61 2.15 3.08 0.50
C ILE A 61 0.97 2.83 1.43
N ARG A 62 0.39 1.63 1.28
CA ARG A 62 -0.36 0.98 2.36
C ARG A 62 0.45 -0.20 2.85
N SER A 63 0.76 -0.23 4.14
CA SER A 63 1.45 -1.35 4.78
C SER A 63 0.60 -2.00 5.87
N LEU A 64 0.94 -3.24 6.22
CA LEU A 64 0.39 -3.94 7.38
C LEU A 64 0.98 -3.37 8.67
N ALA A 65 0.14 -2.96 9.62
CA ALA A 65 0.58 -2.48 10.92
C ALA A 65 1.06 -3.63 11.82
N GLY A 66 2.18 -3.43 12.54
CA GLY A 66 2.59 -4.29 13.66
C GLY A 66 3.31 -5.59 13.31
N ARG A 67 3.73 -5.83 12.06
CA ARG A 67 4.56 -7.00 11.70
C ARG A 67 6.06 -6.75 11.76
N ASP A 68 6.50 -5.51 11.58
CA ASP A 68 7.91 -5.10 11.56
C ASP A 68 7.99 -3.58 11.78
N ASP A 69 9.13 -3.06 12.25
CA ASP A 69 9.38 -1.62 12.35
C ASP A 69 9.70 -1.00 10.97
N ARG A 70 10.02 -1.84 9.98
CA ARG A 70 10.29 -1.46 8.59
C ARG A 70 9.01 -1.29 7.78
N LEU A 71 8.40 -0.11 7.88
CA LEU A 71 7.15 0.24 7.20
C LEU A 71 7.22 0.14 5.66
N PHE A 72 8.39 0.39 5.08
CA PHE A 72 8.64 0.34 3.63
C PHE A 72 9.21 -1.00 3.14
N ASP A 73 9.35 -2.01 4.00
CA ASP A 73 9.74 -3.35 3.56
C ASP A 73 8.67 -3.89 2.61
N ASP A 74 9.07 -4.29 1.39
CA ASP A 74 8.17 -4.79 0.35
C ASP A 74 7.31 -5.95 0.81
N ARG A 75 7.76 -6.70 1.83
CA ARG A 75 6.92 -7.73 2.45
C ARG A 75 5.67 -7.08 3.03
N ASN A 76 5.79 -5.99 3.77
CA ASN A 76 4.68 -5.37 4.52
C ASN A 76 3.77 -4.49 3.65
N VAL A 77 4.25 -4.06 2.49
CA VAL A 77 3.49 -3.22 1.56
C VAL A 77 2.46 -4.05 0.80
N VAL A 78 1.20 -3.60 0.83
CA VAL A 78 0.08 -4.21 0.07
C VAL A 78 -0.37 -3.36 -1.11
N TRP A 79 0.06 -2.09 -1.15
CA TRP A 79 -0.18 -1.16 -2.25
C TRP A 79 0.88 -0.04 -2.23
N ARG A 80 1.28 0.43 -3.41
CA ARG A 80 2.31 1.45 -3.60
C ARG A 80 2.00 2.31 -4.83
N ALA A 81 2.27 3.61 -4.73
CA ALA A 81 2.28 4.55 -5.84
C ALA A 81 3.45 5.53 -5.68
N GLU A 82 4.04 5.95 -6.80
CA GLU A 82 5.20 6.85 -6.85
C GLU A 82 5.08 7.87 -7.97
N GLY A 83 5.62 9.07 -7.74
CA GLY A 83 5.66 10.15 -8.73
C GLY A 83 5.15 11.47 -8.16
N PRO A 84 4.58 12.35 -9.01
CA PRO A 84 4.13 13.67 -8.57
C PRO A 84 2.97 13.62 -7.58
N LEU A 85 2.96 14.55 -6.63
CA LEU A 85 1.99 14.65 -5.54
C LEU A 85 0.54 14.54 -6.01
N VAL A 86 0.18 15.27 -7.08
CA VAL A 86 -1.19 15.27 -7.62
C VAL A 86 -1.58 13.87 -8.13
N GLY A 87 -0.67 13.19 -8.82
CA GLY A 87 -0.90 11.84 -9.34
C GLY A 87 -1.01 10.83 -8.19
N VAL A 88 -0.04 10.82 -7.28
CA VAL A 88 0.01 9.90 -6.14
C VAL A 88 -1.20 10.06 -5.22
N VAL A 89 -1.60 11.30 -4.90
CA VAL A 89 -2.82 11.56 -4.12
C VAL A 89 -4.07 11.16 -4.88
N GLY A 90 -4.08 11.34 -6.21
CA GLY A 90 -5.14 10.87 -7.11
C GLY A 90 -5.33 9.35 -7.02
N GLU A 91 -4.26 8.58 -7.02
CA GLU A 91 -4.32 7.13 -6.85
C GLU A 91 -4.71 6.73 -5.41
N LEU A 92 -4.11 7.36 -4.40
CA LEU A 92 -4.41 7.11 -2.98
C LEU A 92 -5.90 7.31 -2.66
N ARG A 93 -6.56 8.27 -3.34
CA ARG A 93 -8.01 8.51 -3.25
C ARG A 93 -8.86 7.34 -3.73
N GLN A 94 -8.36 6.57 -4.69
CA GLN A 94 -9.07 5.42 -5.24
C GLN A 94 -8.89 4.16 -4.40
N VAL A 95 -7.96 4.16 -3.45
CA VAL A 95 -7.70 2.99 -2.61
C VAL A 95 -8.82 2.82 -1.57
N PRO A 96 -9.65 1.75 -1.66
CA PRO A 96 -10.73 1.54 -0.69
C PRO A 96 -10.19 1.36 0.72
N ALA A 97 -10.95 1.76 1.75
CA ALA A 97 -10.56 1.53 3.14
C ALA A 97 -10.36 0.02 3.42
N PRO A 98 -9.43 -0.37 4.31
CA PRO A 98 -9.24 -1.78 4.67
C PRO A 98 -10.54 -2.45 5.11
N GLY A 99 -10.77 -3.68 4.65
CA GLY A 99 -12.00 -4.44 4.92
C GLY A 99 -13.16 -4.16 3.96
N LEU A 100 -13.05 -3.15 3.09
CA LEU A 100 -14.01 -2.93 2.00
C LEU A 100 -13.66 -3.81 0.78
N PRO A 101 -14.66 -4.15 -0.07
CA PRO A 101 -14.41 -4.84 -1.33
C PRO A 101 -13.37 -4.10 -2.19
N GLY A 102 -12.40 -4.85 -2.73
CA GLY A 102 -11.32 -4.29 -3.56
C GLY A 102 -10.21 -3.57 -2.78
N ALA A 103 -10.27 -3.53 -1.44
CA ALA A 103 -9.17 -3.00 -0.65
C ALA A 103 -7.91 -3.87 -0.82
N PRO A 104 -6.73 -3.25 -1.04
CA PRO A 104 -5.48 -3.99 -1.09
C PRO A 104 -5.24 -4.77 0.20
N SER A 105 -5.01 -6.07 0.07
CA SER A 105 -4.74 -6.97 1.18
C SER A 105 -3.66 -7.95 0.76
N ARG A 106 -2.84 -8.43 1.70
CA ARG A 106 -1.95 -9.56 1.40
C ARG A 106 -2.80 -10.77 0.99
N PRO A 107 -2.41 -11.52 -0.05
CA PRO A 107 -3.04 -12.80 -0.32
C PRO A 107 -2.90 -13.69 0.92
N PHE A 108 -4.05 -14.09 1.46
CA PHE A 108 -4.09 -15.10 2.51
C PHE A 108 -3.86 -16.45 1.85
N THR A 109 -2.75 -17.12 2.17
CA THR A 109 -2.62 -18.54 1.85
C THR A 109 -3.62 -19.28 2.73
N ALA A 110 -4.73 -19.72 2.12
CA ALA A 110 -5.68 -20.58 2.81
C ALA A 110 -4.91 -21.79 3.37
N PRO A 111 -5.08 -22.14 4.66
CA PRO A 111 -4.60 -23.40 5.18
C PRO A 111 -5.02 -24.53 4.24
N SER A 112 -4.11 -25.47 3.97
CA SER A 112 -4.32 -26.54 2.98
C SER A 112 -5.53 -27.45 3.26
N HIS A 113 -6.13 -27.34 4.45
CA HIS A 113 -7.33 -28.06 4.86
C HIS A 113 -8.64 -27.29 4.63
N LEU A 114 -8.59 -26.01 4.25
CA LEU A 114 -9.79 -25.24 3.90
C LEU A 114 -10.12 -25.47 2.42
N CYS A 115 -11.18 -26.22 2.17
CA CYS A 115 -11.78 -26.31 0.84
C CYS A 115 -12.68 -25.09 0.63
N VAL A 116 -12.39 -24.28 -0.40
CA VAL A 116 -13.37 -23.31 -0.89
C VAL A 116 -14.51 -24.12 -1.51
N PRO A 117 -15.78 -23.95 -1.08
CA PRO A 117 -16.89 -24.58 -1.78
C PRO A 117 -16.84 -24.10 -3.22
N ALA A 118 -16.82 -25.03 -4.18
CA ALA A 118 -16.93 -24.67 -5.59
C ALA A 118 -18.15 -23.77 -5.72
N ALA A 119 -17.94 -22.53 -6.18
CA ALA A 119 -19.02 -21.62 -6.51
C ALA A 119 -20.04 -22.42 -7.34
N SER A 120 -21.28 -22.47 -6.84
CA SER A 120 -22.34 -23.31 -7.38
C SER A 120 -22.50 -23.05 -8.87
N GLY A 121 -21.96 -23.96 -9.70
CA GLY A 121 -22.17 -23.90 -11.14
C GLY A 121 -21.16 -24.58 -12.07
N PHE A 122 -19.96 -25.00 -11.64
CA PHE A 122 -19.03 -25.67 -12.57
C PHE A 122 -18.44 -26.97 -12.01
N ARG A 123 -18.82 -28.08 -12.66
CA ARG A 123 -18.20 -29.39 -12.50
C ARG A 123 -16.74 -29.29 -12.92
N GLU A 124 -15.82 -29.47 -11.97
CA GLU A 124 -14.80 -30.53 -11.98
C GLU A 124 -13.93 -30.44 -10.74
N ARG A 125 -13.80 -31.58 -10.05
CA ARG A 125 -13.09 -31.76 -8.79
C ARG A 125 -11.60 -31.52 -8.98
N TRP A 126 -11.09 -30.43 -8.41
CA TRP A 126 -9.67 -30.28 -8.10
C TRP A 126 -9.48 -30.27 -6.58
N CYS A 127 -9.37 -31.46 -5.99
CA CYS A 127 -8.68 -31.61 -4.71
C CYS A 127 -7.21 -31.87 -5.05
N GLY A 128 -6.35 -30.88 -4.80
CA GLY A 128 -4.91 -31.05 -4.96
C GLY A 128 -4.42 -32.21 -4.09
N ARG A 129 -3.93 -33.28 -4.74
CA ARG A 129 -3.16 -34.32 -4.03
C ARG A 129 -1.90 -33.66 -3.44
N PRO A 130 -1.50 -34.00 -2.20
CA PRO A 130 -0.22 -33.54 -1.68
C PRO A 130 0.90 -34.12 -2.56
N ALA A 131 1.76 -33.25 -3.09
CA ALA A 131 2.99 -33.68 -3.73
C ALA A 131 3.88 -34.32 -2.65
N VAL A 132 3.99 -35.65 -2.70
CA VAL A 132 4.95 -36.41 -1.90
C VAL A 132 6.36 -35.96 -2.26
N ARG A 133 7.08 -35.51 -1.24
CA ARG A 133 8.51 -35.18 -1.22
C ARG A 133 9.33 -36.37 -1.68
N GLN A 134 10.18 -36.21 -2.70
CA GLN A 134 11.35 -37.06 -2.88
C GLN A 134 12.62 -36.21 -2.87
N SER A 135 13.39 -36.39 -1.80
CA SER A 135 14.78 -36.03 -1.67
C SER A 135 15.64 -36.75 -2.70
N ARG A 136 16.50 -36.03 -3.42
CA ARG A 136 17.73 -36.61 -3.99
C ARG A 136 18.94 -35.87 -3.45
N ARG A 137 19.74 -36.60 -2.67
CA ARG A 137 21.13 -36.30 -2.36
C ARG A 137 21.90 -36.18 -3.68
N TRP A 138 22.78 -35.19 -3.76
CA TRP A 138 23.99 -35.30 -4.59
C TRP A 138 25.19 -35.15 -3.66
N ARG A 139 26.19 -36.00 -3.93
CA ARG A 139 27.45 -36.12 -3.19
C ARG A 139 28.31 -34.89 -3.33
#